data_AF-A0A9X0R6S4-F1
#
_entry.id   AF-A0A9X0R6S4-F1
#
_cell.length_a   1.000
_cell.length_b   1.000
_cell.length_c   1.000
_cell.angle_alpha   90.00
_cell.angle_beta   90.00
_cell.angle_gamma   90.00
#
_symmetry.space_group_name_H-M   'P 1'
#
loop_
_entity.id
_entity.type
_entity.pdbx_description
1 polymer ?
#
loop_
_entity_poly.entity_id
_entity_poly.type
_entity_poly.pdbx_seq_one_letter_code
_entity_poly.pdbx_strand_id
1 'polypeptide(L)'
;DEPRGYPPYHPTMMVALLLYAYSRGVYSSRRIARACEERLDFQAVTALNRPDFRTISEFRRRHLAALAGLFVQVLALCRRAGLVRLGHVAVDGTKLRAKASKHKAMSYGRMGPAEAELAAEVEGWLAQAEDTDAAEDAALGTDRRGDEMPTWMRDKQRRLERIRAAKAELEAEARAAEAAKPNPGNKADGSPRGRRGRKPKHPPGEPKPSAQRNFTDPESRIMKGRDGFVQAYNAQAAVDATAQVIVAHHLTNSAADQ
;
A
#
# COMPACT_ATOMS: atom_id res chain seq x y z
N ASP A 1 18.63 -28.37 -0.42
CA ASP A 1 17.70 -28.12 -1.52
C ASP A 1 17.66 -26.64 -1.85
N GLU A 2 18.35 -26.26 -2.91
CA GLU A 2 18.40 -24.89 -3.42
C GLU A 2 17.07 -24.59 -4.11
N PRO A 3 16.34 -23.52 -3.75
CA PRO A 3 15.05 -23.22 -4.34
C PRO A 3 15.32 -22.76 -5.78
N ARG A 4 15.25 -23.67 -6.76
CA ARG A 4 15.35 -23.33 -8.17
C ARG A 4 14.25 -22.32 -8.50
N GLY A 5 14.67 -21.07 -8.69
CA GLY A 5 13.81 -20.00 -9.18
C GLY A 5 13.19 -20.36 -10.52
N TYR A 6 12.09 -19.69 -10.87
CA TYR A 6 11.45 -19.82 -12.18
C TYR A 6 12.48 -19.67 -13.31
N PRO A 7 12.33 -20.42 -14.42
CA PRO A 7 13.23 -20.30 -15.56
C PRO A 7 13.29 -18.83 -16.04
N PRO A 8 14.48 -18.30 -16.35
CA PRO A 8 14.64 -16.92 -16.77
C PRO A 8 13.85 -16.64 -18.06
N TYR A 9 13.29 -15.44 -18.17
CA TYR A 9 12.60 -15.02 -19.38
C TYR A 9 13.53 -14.98 -20.58
N HIS A 10 12.97 -15.24 -21.76
CA HIS A 10 13.74 -15.24 -23.01
C HIS A 10 14.31 -13.83 -23.30
N PRO A 11 15.64 -13.68 -23.54
CA PRO A 11 16.26 -12.36 -23.74
C PRO A 11 15.64 -11.55 -24.86
N THR A 12 15.26 -12.18 -25.99
CA THR A 12 14.57 -11.49 -27.09
C THR A 12 13.25 -10.85 -26.66
N MET A 13 12.49 -11.51 -25.78
CA MET A 13 11.23 -10.95 -25.26
C MET A 13 11.52 -9.77 -24.34
N MET A 14 12.51 -9.89 -23.45
CA MET A 14 12.91 -8.79 -22.55
C MET A 14 13.41 -7.56 -23.33
N VAL A 15 14.19 -7.77 -24.38
CA VAL A 15 14.66 -6.70 -25.28
C VAL A 15 13.48 -6.06 -26.03
N ALA A 16 12.58 -6.87 -26.59
CA ALA A 16 11.39 -6.37 -27.28
C ALA A 16 10.48 -5.56 -26.34
N LEU A 17 10.30 -6.03 -25.10
CA LEU A 17 9.55 -5.32 -24.07
C LEU A 17 10.16 -3.94 -23.77
N LEU A 18 11.47 -3.85 -23.56
CA LEU A 18 12.15 -2.59 -23.29
C LEU A 18 12.07 -1.62 -24.48
N LEU A 19 12.34 -2.10 -25.70
CA LEU A 19 12.20 -1.30 -26.92
C LEU A 19 10.79 -0.76 -27.09
N TYR A 20 9.79 -1.63 -26.88
CA TYR A 20 8.39 -1.24 -26.98
C TYR A 20 8.03 -0.21 -25.91
N ALA A 21 8.37 -0.47 -24.65
CA ALA A 21 8.08 0.42 -23.53
C ALA A 21 8.63 1.84 -23.76
N TYR A 22 9.88 1.93 -24.22
CA TYR A 22 10.54 3.22 -24.45
C TYR A 22 9.93 3.96 -25.65
N SER A 23 9.51 3.25 -26.69
CA SER A 23 8.74 3.84 -27.80
C SER A 23 7.37 4.42 -27.36
N ARG A 24 6.86 3.98 -26.21
CA ARG A 24 5.64 4.51 -25.58
C ARG A 24 5.92 5.52 -24.47
N GLY A 25 7.17 5.89 -24.23
CA GLY A 25 7.58 6.81 -23.16
C GLY A 25 7.39 6.23 -21.75
N VAL A 26 7.45 4.89 -21.60
CA VAL A 26 7.31 4.20 -20.32
C VAL A 26 8.68 3.65 -19.91
N TYR A 27 9.33 4.33 -18.97
CA TYR A 27 10.72 4.03 -18.58
C TYR A 27 10.87 3.31 -17.23
N SER A 28 9.98 3.58 -16.27
CA SER A 28 9.98 2.92 -14.94
C SER A 28 9.70 1.43 -15.06
N SER A 29 10.55 0.61 -14.44
CA SER A 29 10.38 -0.84 -14.44
C SER A 29 9.08 -1.27 -13.76
N ARG A 30 8.63 -0.52 -12.74
CA ARG A 30 7.35 -0.75 -12.05
C ARG A 30 6.17 -0.48 -12.97
N ARG A 31 6.23 0.61 -13.73
CA ARG A 31 5.21 0.94 -14.74
C ARG A 31 5.19 -0.05 -15.89
N ILE A 32 6.35 -0.56 -16.32
CA ILE A 32 6.45 -1.61 -17.35
C ILE A 32 5.84 -2.92 -16.83
N ALA A 33 6.19 -3.36 -15.61
CA ALA A 33 5.63 -4.56 -15.02
C ALA A 33 4.09 -4.49 -14.92
N ARG A 34 3.58 -3.36 -14.44
CA ARG A 34 2.13 -3.09 -14.39
C ARG A 34 1.49 -3.09 -15.79
N ALA A 35 2.17 -2.51 -16.79
CA ALA A 35 1.67 -2.51 -18.17
C ALA A 35 1.56 -3.94 -18.75
N CYS A 36 2.49 -4.85 -18.42
CA CYS A 36 2.41 -6.27 -18.79
C CYS A 36 1.20 -6.99 -18.16
N GLU A 37 0.67 -6.48 -17.04
CA GLU A 37 -0.53 -7.01 -16.38
C GLU A 37 -1.82 -6.41 -16.96
N GLU A 38 -1.84 -5.11 -17.22
CA GLU A 38 -3.08 -4.36 -17.46
C GLU A 38 -3.31 -4.00 -18.94
N ARG A 39 -2.26 -3.87 -19.75
CA ARG A 39 -2.38 -3.34 -21.11
C ARG A 39 -2.20 -4.41 -22.18
N LEU A 40 -3.18 -4.50 -23.07
CA LEU A 40 -3.20 -5.47 -24.17
C LEU A 40 -2.02 -5.33 -25.13
N ASP A 41 -1.52 -4.11 -25.34
CA ASP A 41 -0.41 -3.84 -26.24
C ASP A 41 0.92 -4.37 -25.68
N PHE A 42 1.14 -4.28 -24.36
CA PHE A 42 2.29 -4.90 -23.68
C PHE A 42 2.14 -6.43 -23.62
N GLN A 43 0.95 -6.93 -23.30
CA GLN A 43 0.66 -8.36 -23.28
C GLN A 43 0.91 -9.03 -24.63
N ALA A 44 0.61 -8.35 -25.74
CA ALA A 44 0.90 -8.85 -27.09
C ALA A 44 2.42 -8.98 -27.33
N VAL A 45 3.22 -8.01 -26.87
CA VAL A 45 4.69 -8.04 -26.99
C VAL A 45 5.30 -9.13 -26.11
N THR A 46 4.79 -9.32 -24.90
CA THR A 46 5.33 -10.31 -23.97
C THR A 46 4.75 -11.70 -24.14
N ALA A 47 3.81 -11.90 -25.08
CA ALA A 47 3.02 -13.13 -25.18
C ALA A 47 2.43 -13.56 -23.83
N LEU A 48 1.80 -12.60 -23.13
CA LEU A 48 1.21 -12.75 -21.79
C LEU A 48 2.19 -13.03 -20.65
N ASN A 49 3.50 -13.02 -20.89
CA ASN A 49 4.49 -13.06 -19.81
C ASN A 49 4.42 -11.78 -18.97
N ARG A 50 4.60 -11.94 -17.65
CA ARG A 50 4.51 -10.87 -16.65
C ARG A 50 5.82 -10.78 -15.86
N PRO A 51 6.92 -10.30 -16.48
CA PRO A 51 8.16 -10.10 -15.76
C PRO A 51 7.98 -9.05 -14.65
N ASP A 52 8.51 -9.35 -13.47
CA ASP A 52 8.48 -8.44 -12.32
C ASP A 52 9.37 -7.22 -12.56
N PHE A 53 9.12 -6.13 -11.85
CA PHE A 53 9.88 -4.89 -12.00
C PHE A 53 11.38 -5.10 -11.72
N ARG A 54 11.72 -5.98 -10.76
CA ARG A 54 13.11 -6.37 -10.46
C ARG A 54 13.76 -7.08 -11.62
N THR A 55 13.06 -8.03 -12.22
CA THR A 55 13.54 -8.75 -13.41
C THR A 55 13.84 -7.79 -14.55
N ILE A 56 12.95 -6.81 -14.79
CA ILE A 56 13.12 -5.81 -15.85
C ILE A 56 14.32 -4.90 -15.54
N SER A 57 14.40 -4.36 -14.34
CA SER A 57 15.48 -3.48 -13.90
C SER A 57 16.84 -4.20 -13.95
N GLU A 58 16.94 -5.41 -13.39
CA GLU A 58 18.15 -6.22 -13.44
C GLU A 58 18.59 -6.57 -14.85
N PHE A 59 17.64 -6.95 -15.73
CA PHE A 59 17.94 -7.23 -17.12
C PHE A 59 18.53 -5.99 -17.82
N ARG A 60 17.93 -4.82 -17.59
CA ARG A 60 18.42 -3.56 -18.16
C ARG A 60 19.82 -3.22 -17.66
N ARG A 61 20.06 -3.26 -16.34
CA ARG A 61 21.37 -2.95 -15.74
C ARG A 61 22.46 -3.90 -16.24
N ARG A 62 22.17 -5.19 -16.30
CA ARG A 62 23.12 -6.22 -16.76
C ARG A 62 23.51 -6.06 -18.23
N HIS A 63 22.59 -5.56 -19.06
CA HIS A 63 22.78 -5.49 -20.52
C HIS A 63 22.85 -4.05 -21.05
N LEU A 64 23.11 -3.07 -20.18
CA LEU A 64 23.02 -1.64 -20.49
C LEU A 64 23.78 -1.24 -21.75
N ALA A 65 25.06 -1.62 -21.83
CA ALA A 65 25.91 -1.28 -22.98
C ALA A 65 25.42 -1.91 -24.29
N ALA A 66 24.97 -3.17 -24.25
CA ALA A 66 24.44 -3.86 -25.42
C ALA A 66 23.09 -3.27 -25.87
N LEU A 67 22.23 -2.92 -24.92
CA LEU A 67 20.96 -2.25 -25.19
C LEU A 67 21.21 -0.89 -25.83
N ALA A 68 22.09 -0.05 -25.28
CA ALA A 68 22.43 1.26 -25.85
C ALA A 68 22.85 1.15 -27.32
N GLY A 69 23.78 0.24 -27.63
CA GLY A 69 24.20 -0.01 -29.00
C GLY A 69 23.07 -0.49 -29.91
N LEU A 70 22.20 -1.38 -29.43
CA LEU A 70 21.04 -1.86 -30.19
C LEU A 70 20.03 -0.75 -30.48
N PHE A 71 19.73 0.11 -29.51
CA PHE A 71 18.80 1.23 -29.68
C PHE A 71 19.30 2.21 -30.75
N VAL A 72 20.60 2.51 -30.78
CA VAL A 72 21.22 3.32 -31.85
C VAL A 72 21.01 2.67 -33.23
N GLN A 73 21.22 1.36 -33.34
CA GLN A 73 20.99 0.64 -34.60
C GLN A 73 19.51 0.66 -35.03
N VAL A 74 18.58 0.51 -34.08
CA VAL A 74 17.14 0.59 -34.33
C VAL A 74 16.76 1.99 -34.83
N LEU A 75 17.27 3.05 -34.20
CA LEU A 75 17.04 4.43 -34.63
C LEU A 75 17.63 4.70 -36.02
N ALA A 76 18.81 4.16 -36.31
CA ALA A 76 19.43 4.24 -37.63
C ALA A 76 18.58 3.54 -38.71
N LEU A 77 18.01 2.37 -38.41
CA LEU A 77 17.08 1.66 -39.30
C LEU A 77 15.78 2.43 -39.51
N CYS A 78 15.18 2.95 -38.44
CA CYS A 78 13.98 3.79 -38.48
C CYS A 78 14.19 5.04 -39.35
N ARG A 79 15.38 5.65 -39.28
CA ARG A 79 15.78 6.77 -40.15
C ARG A 79 15.88 6.34 -41.61
N ARG A 80 16.53 5.22 -41.91
CA ARG A 80 16.65 4.66 -43.28
C ARG A 80 15.29 4.31 -43.87
N ALA A 81 14.38 3.79 -43.07
CA ALA A 81 13.00 3.47 -43.47
C ALA A 81 12.10 4.72 -43.60
N GLY A 82 12.59 5.92 -43.26
CA GLY A 82 11.84 7.16 -43.32
C GLY A 82 10.76 7.32 -42.24
N LEU A 83 10.74 6.44 -41.23
CA LEU A 83 9.76 6.38 -40.15
C LEU A 83 9.98 7.46 -39.08
N VAL A 84 11.21 7.99 -38.96
CA VAL A 84 11.56 9.02 -37.96
C VAL A 84 12.15 10.25 -38.67
N ARG A 85 11.61 11.43 -38.36
CA ARG A 85 12.20 12.73 -38.71
C ARG A 85 12.88 13.26 -37.45
N LEU A 86 14.19 13.08 -37.31
CA LEU A 86 15.01 13.68 -36.26
C LEU A 86 15.17 15.18 -36.54
N GLY A 87 14.09 15.93 -36.35
CA GLY A 87 14.07 17.38 -36.35
C GLY A 87 13.16 17.80 -35.22
N HIS A 88 13.77 18.12 -34.08
CA HIS A 88 13.16 18.41 -32.77
C HIS A 88 12.67 17.17 -31.99
N VAL A 89 13.54 16.67 -31.12
CA VAL A 89 13.11 15.98 -29.89
C VAL A 89 12.99 17.06 -28.82
N ALA A 90 11.76 17.39 -28.46
CA ALA A 90 11.45 18.16 -27.26
C ALA A 90 10.63 17.27 -26.35
N VAL A 91 11.14 17.01 -25.14
CA VAL A 91 10.39 16.37 -24.07
C VAL A 91 9.62 17.46 -23.32
N ASP A 92 8.51 17.94 -23.91
CA ASP A 92 7.26 18.41 -23.26
C ASP A 92 6.23 18.89 -24.32
N GLY A 93 4.94 18.67 -24.07
CA GLY A 93 3.70 19.14 -24.74
C GLY A 93 3.67 19.60 -26.23
N THR A 94 3.23 18.71 -27.13
CA THR A 94 2.44 18.88 -28.40
C THR A 94 2.47 20.20 -29.21
N LYS A 95 2.86 20.16 -30.51
CA LYS A 95 2.00 20.38 -31.72
C LYS A 95 2.64 19.79 -33.00
N LEU A 96 1.87 18.95 -33.70
CA LEU A 96 2.17 18.36 -35.01
C LEU A 96 1.92 19.33 -36.16
N ARG A 97 2.88 19.44 -37.09
CA ARG A 97 2.61 19.53 -38.53
C ARG A 97 3.69 18.79 -39.31
N ALA A 98 3.27 17.81 -40.11
CA ALA A 98 4.14 17.09 -41.03
C ALA A 98 3.98 17.64 -42.45
N LYS A 99 5.10 18.01 -43.11
CA LYS A 99 5.20 18.00 -44.58
C LYS A 99 6.66 17.78 -44.99
N ALA A 100 6.91 16.78 -45.83
CA ALA A 100 8.25 16.36 -46.23
C ALA A 100 8.96 17.46 -47.04
N SER A 101 10.28 17.64 -46.82
CA SER A 101 11.11 18.60 -47.55
C SER A 101 12.35 17.92 -48.14
N LYS A 102 12.82 18.44 -49.28
CA LYS A 102 13.99 18.01 -50.08
C LYS A 102 15.34 18.09 -49.34
N HIS A 103 15.40 18.65 -48.13
CA HIS A 103 16.59 18.66 -47.27
C HIS A 103 16.86 17.34 -46.52
N LYS A 104 16.19 16.24 -46.92
CA LYS A 104 16.22 14.94 -46.23
C LYS A 104 17.42 14.05 -46.55
N ALA A 105 18.30 14.44 -47.47
CA ALA A 105 19.56 13.75 -47.69
C ALA A 105 20.61 14.31 -46.71
N MET A 106 20.96 13.51 -45.69
CA MET A 106 22.08 13.84 -44.83
C MET A 106 23.38 13.49 -45.57
N SER A 107 24.28 14.46 -45.74
CA SER A 107 25.62 14.20 -46.29
C SER A 107 26.41 13.27 -45.36
N TYR A 108 27.29 12.44 -45.89
CA TYR A 108 28.13 11.53 -45.10
C TYR A 108 28.83 12.24 -43.93
N GLY A 109 29.36 13.45 -44.14
CA GLY A 109 29.99 14.26 -43.09
C GLY A 109 29.06 14.70 -41.95
N ARG A 110 27.73 14.65 -42.11
CA ARG A 110 26.75 14.91 -41.04
C ARG A 110 26.24 13.63 -40.38
N MET A 111 26.54 12.46 -40.94
CA MET A 111 26.10 11.17 -40.37
C MET A 111 26.86 10.83 -39.09
N GLY A 112 28.17 11.11 -39.03
CA GLY A 112 28.97 10.88 -37.82
C GLY A 112 28.47 11.67 -36.60
N PRO A 113 28.31 13.00 -36.70
CA PRO A 113 27.76 13.79 -35.59
C PRO A 113 26.36 13.35 -35.16
N ALA A 114 25.47 13.05 -36.13
CA ALA A 114 24.12 12.60 -35.83
C ALA A 114 24.08 11.23 -35.14
N GLU A 115 25.02 10.33 -35.44
CA GLU A 115 25.15 9.05 -34.75
C GLU A 115 25.58 9.24 -33.30
N ALA A 116 26.55 10.14 -33.04
CA ALA A 116 26.97 10.47 -31.68
C ALA A 116 25.86 11.15 -30.87
N GLU A 117 25.09 12.07 -31.48
CA GLU A 117 23.93 12.69 -30.83
C GLU A 117 22.85 11.66 -30.46
N LEU A 118 22.54 10.73 -31.37
CA LEU A 118 21.59 9.65 -31.11
C LEU A 118 22.06 8.71 -30.00
N ALA A 119 23.36 8.38 -29.97
CA ALA A 119 23.93 7.57 -28.91
C ALA A 119 23.81 8.26 -27.54
N ALA A 120 24.14 9.55 -27.47
CA ALA A 120 23.99 10.33 -26.24
C ALA A 120 22.53 10.44 -25.78
N GLU A 121 21.58 10.57 -26.71
CA GLU A 121 20.15 10.59 -26.39
C GLU A 121 19.67 9.25 -25.81
N VAL A 122 20.08 8.13 -26.42
CA VAL A 122 19.78 6.78 -25.94
C VAL A 122 20.38 6.53 -24.56
N GLU A 123 21.63 6.95 -24.33
CA GLU A 123 22.27 6.90 -23.02
C GLU A 123 21.49 7.71 -22.00
N GLY A 124 21.01 8.90 -22.38
CA GLY A 124 20.15 9.74 -21.54
C GLY A 124 18.84 9.04 -21.14
N TRP A 125 18.16 8.35 -22.06
CA TRP A 125 16.95 7.59 -21.73
C TRP A 125 17.22 6.44 -20.76
N LEU A 126 18.34 5.73 -20.95
CA LEU A 126 18.73 4.63 -20.09
C LEU A 126 19.13 5.11 -18.69
N ALA A 127 19.84 6.24 -18.60
CA ALA A 127 20.16 6.89 -17.33
C ALA A 127 18.89 7.35 -16.60
N GLN A 128 17.96 8.02 -17.30
CA GLN A 128 16.69 8.42 -16.72
C GLN A 128 15.89 7.23 -16.18
N ALA A 129 15.89 6.10 -16.88
CA ALA A 129 15.21 4.89 -16.41
C ALA A 129 15.85 4.36 -15.11
N GLU A 130 17.18 4.40 -15.02
CA GLU A 130 17.90 4.00 -13.81
C GLU A 130 17.64 4.96 -12.64
N ASP A 131 17.72 6.27 -12.87
CA ASP A 131 17.44 7.28 -11.86
C ASP A 131 16.00 7.18 -11.34
N THR A 132 15.05 6.92 -12.24
CA THR A 132 13.64 6.72 -11.87
C THR A 132 13.49 5.48 -10.98
N ASP A 133 14.08 4.35 -11.37
CA ASP A 133 14.00 3.12 -10.58
C ASP A 133 14.69 3.30 -9.21
N ALA A 134 15.84 3.98 -9.16
CA ALA A 134 16.56 4.25 -7.92
C ALA A 134 15.75 5.17 -6.98
N ALA A 135 15.10 6.20 -7.53
CA ALA A 135 14.20 7.07 -6.76
C ALA A 135 12.96 6.32 -6.26
N GLU A 136 12.39 5.44 -7.08
CA GLU A 136 11.27 4.60 -6.68
C GLU A 136 11.67 3.59 -5.59
N ASP A 137 12.86 3.01 -5.66
CA ASP A 137 13.41 2.12 -4.63
C ASP A 137 13.69 2.85 -3.32
N ALA A 138 14.18 4.09 -3.37
CA ALA A 138 14.35 4.93 -2.17
C ALA A 138 13.02 5.27 -1.49
N ALA A 139 11.95 5.50 -2.27
CA ALA A 139 10.63 5.87 -1.74
C ALA A 139 9.80 4.67 -1.27
N LEU A 140 9.83 3.56 -2.03
CA LEU A 140 8.95 2.41 -1.84
C LEU A 140 9.67 1.21 -1.22
N GLY A 141 10.99 1.19 -1.23
CA GLY A 141 11.81 0.04 -0.88
C GLY A 141 11.99 -0.91 -2.05
N THR A 142 13.06 -1.71 -1.99
CA THR A 142 13.53 -2.60 -3.06
C THR A 142 12.56 -3.72 -3.43
N ASP A 143 11.64 -4.06 -2.52
CA ASP A 143 10.75 -5.22 -2.68
C ASP A 143 9.30 -4.86 -3.03
N ARG A 144 8.92 -3.57 -2.98
CA ARG A 144 7.52 -3.15 -3.13
C ARG A 144 7.29 -2.32 -4.38
N ARG A 145 6.40 -2.77 -5.26
CA ARG A 145 5.91 -2.11 -6.47
C ARG A 145 5.17 -0.81 -6.21
N GLY A 146 4.59 -0.63 -5.04
CA GLY A 146 3.91 0.60 -4.60
C GLY A 146 2.42 0.64 -4.92
N ASP A 147 1.90 -0.31 -5.68
CA ASP A 147 0.47 -0.52 -5.94
C ASP A 147 -0.08 -1.75 -5.19
N GLU A 148 0.70 -2.35 -4.28
CA GLU A 148 0.20 -3.44 -3.47
C GLU A 148 -0.92 -2.98 -2.55
N MET A 149 -1.89 -3.87 -2.39
CA MET A 149 -2.96 -3.68 -1.41
C MET A 149 -2.35 -3.51 -0.01
N PRO A 150 -2.72 -2.45 0.74
CA PRO A 150 -2.25 -2.27 2.10
C PRO A 150 -2.52 -3.53 2.94
N THR A 151 -1.60 -3.87 3.83
CA THR A 151 -1.67 -5.09 4.67
C THR A 151 -3.00 -5.18 5.43
N TRP A 152 -3.51 -4.05 5.93
CA TRP A 152 -4.81 -3.97 6.61
C TRP A 152 -6.02 -4.29 5.71
N MET A 153 -5.89 -4.15 4.39
CA MET A 153 -6.93 -4.45 3.41
C MET A 153 -6.85 -5.91 2.93
N ARG A 154 -5.68 -6.55 3.02
CA ARG A 154 -5.51 -8.01 2.87
C ARG A 154 -6.21 -8.77 4.01
N ASP A 155 -6.14 -8.24 5.22
CA ASP A 155 -6.65 -8.86 6.45
C ASP A 155 -8.14 -8.56 6.75
N LYS A 156 -8.99 -8.36 5.73
CA LYS A 156 -10.43 -8.15 5.94
C LYS A 156 -11.08 -9.27 6.77
N GLN A 157 -10.63 -10.51 6.60
CA GLN A 157 -11.07 -11.66 7.39
C GLN A 157 -10.62 -11.55 8.86
N ARG A 158 -9.33 -11.29 9.12
CA ARG A 158 -8.84 -11.09 10.49
C ARG A 158 -9.49 -9.90 11.18
N ARG A 159 -9.74 -8.80 10.46
CA ARG A 159 -10.48 -7.64 10.98
C ARG A 159 -11.93 -8.01 11.33
N LEU A 160 -12.60 -8.79 10.49
CA LEU A 160 -13.96 -9.28 10.75
C LEU A 160 -14.00 -10.22 11.95
N GLU A 161 -13.03 -11.12 12.09
CA GLU A 161 -12.88 -12.03 13.23
C GLU A 161 -12.67 -11.25 14.54
N ARG A 162 -11.78 -10.25 14.56
CA ARG A 162 -11.57 -9.39 15.73
C ARG A 162 -12.83 -8.62 16.12
N ILE A 163 -13.60 -8.11 15.15
CA ILE A 163 -14.87 -7.43 15.41
C ILE A 163 -15.91 -8.41 15.98
N ARG A 164 -16.00 -9.63 15.44
CA ARG A 164 -16.91 -10.67 15.94
C ARG A 164 -16.56 -11.10 17.37
N ALA A 165 -15.27 -11.29 17.66
CA ALA A 165 -14.80 -11.62 19.00
C ALA A 165 -15.15 -10.51 20.01
N ALA A 166 -14.81 -9.26 19.70
CA ALA A 166 -15.14 -8.12 20.55
C ALA A 166 -16.65 -7.94 20.77
N LYS A 167 -17.48 -8.22 19.74
CA LYS A 167 -18.94 -8.21 19.87
C LYS A 167 -19.44 -9.31 20.79
N ALA A 168 -18.95 -10.54 20.65
CA ALA A 168 -19.35 -11.67 21.48
C ALA A 168 -19.00 -11.46 22.96
N GLU A 169 -17.85 -10.86 23.26
CA GLU A 169 -17.44 -10.53 24.64
C GLU A 169 -18.34 -9.46 25.26
N LEU A 170 -18.69 -8.40 24.52
CA LEU A 170 -19.64 -7.38 25.00
C LEU A 170 -21.04 -7.96 25.26
N GLU A 171 -21.49 -8.90 24.43
CA GLU A 171 -22.73 -9.62 24.66
C GLU A 171 -22.65 -10.55 25.88
N ALA A 172 -21.53 -11.22 26.10
CA ALA A 172 -21.32 -12.06 27.28
C ALA A 172 -21.29 -11.24 28.58
N GLU A 173 -20.60 -10.10 28.59
CA GLU A 173 -20.58 -9.15 29.71
C GLU A 173 -21.98 -8.60 29.99
N ALA A 174 -22.75 -8.23 28.95
CA ALA A 174 -24.12 -7.76 29.12
C ALA A 174 -25.05 -8.84 29.70
N ARG A 175 -24.92 -10.10 29.26
CA ARG A 175 -25.69 -11.23 29.80
C ARG A 175 -25.30 -11.54 31.25
N ALA A 176 -24.01 -11.53 31.57
CA ALA A 176 -23.52 -11.75 32.94
C ALA A 176 -23.96 -10.63 33.89
N ALA A 177 -23.90 -9.37 33.45
CA ALA A 177 -24.38 -8.22 34.23
C ALA A 177 -25.90 -8.28 34.45
N GLU A 178 -26.69 -8.81 33.51
CA GLU A 178 -28.12 -9.03 33.70
C GLU A 178 -28.39 -10.16 34.71
N ALA A 179 -27.66 -11.28 34.61
CA ALA A 179 -27.78 -12.41 35.53
C ALA A 179 -27.36 -12.07 36.97
N ALA A 180 -26.42 -11.13 37.14
CA ALA A 180 -25.95 -10.67 38.44
C ALA A 180 -26.89 -9.63 39.10
N LYS A 181 -27.92 -9.13 38.40
CA LYS A 181 -28.89 -8.20 39.02
C LYS A 181 -29.73 -8.95 40.06
N PRO A 182 -29.81 -8.45 41.31
CA PRO A 182 -30.68 -9.04 42.32
C PRO A 182 -32.14 -8.96 41.86
N ASN A 183 -32.86 -10.07 42.02
CA ASN A 183 -34.25 -10.21 41.60
C ASN A 183 -35.10 -9.09 42.24
N PRO A 184 -35.69 -8.15 41.48
CA PRO A 184 -36.30 -6.94 42.04
C PRO A 184 -37.64 -7.17 42.77
N GLY A 185 -37.99 -8.43 43.05
CA GLY A 185 -39.30 -8.84 43.56
C GLY A 185 -39.49 -8.76 45.07
N ASN A 186 -38.44 -8.94 45.89
CA ASN A 186 -38.61 -9.04 47.34
C ASN A 186 -37.78 -8.00 48.08
N LYS A 187 -38.44 -7.24 48.97
CA LYS A 187 -37.74 -6.65 50.12
C LYS A 187 -37.20 -7.81 50.99
N ALA A 188 -36.17 -7.57 51.80
CA ALA A 188 -35.69 -8.54 52.80
C ALA A 188 -36.81 -9.00 53.78
N ASP A 189 -37.92 -8.27 53.86
CA ASP A 189 -39.11 -8.53 54.68
C ASP A 189 -40.28 -9.22 53.94
N GLY A 190 -40.14 -9.57 52.66
CA GLY A 190 -41.18 -10.27 51.88
C GLY A 190 -42.41 -9.44 51.47
N SER A 191 -42.45 -8.13 51.75
CA SER A 191 -43.60 -7.29 51.35
C SER A 191 -43.53 -6.82 49.89
N PRO A 192 -44.65 -6.86 49.12
CA PRO A 192 -44.65 -6.46 47.71
C PRO A 192 -44.44 -4.95 47.54
N ARG A 193 -43.44 -4.56 46.74
CA ARG A 193 -43.21 -3.15 46.37
C ARG A 193 -44.24 -2.69 45.33
N GLY A 194 -45.18 -1.85 45.76
CA GLY A 194 -46.03 -1.09 44.84
C GLY A 194 -45.23 0.00 44.13
N ARG A 195 -44.73 -0.28 42.92
CA ARG A 195 -44.43 0.77 41.91
C ARG A 195 -44.25 0.13 40.52
N ARG A 196 -45.15 0.46 39.59
CA ARG A 196 -44.96 0.21 38.16
C ARG A 196 -43.78 1.06 37.67
N GLY A 197 -42.59 0.46 37.66
CA GLY A 197 -41.39 1.03 37.06
C GLY A 197 -41.55 1.18 35.54
N ARG A 198 -40.94 2.23 34.98
CA ARG A 198 -40.86 2.45 33.53
C ARG A 198 -40.19 1.24 32.88
N LYS A 199 -40.80 0.67 31.84
CA LYS A 199 -40.20 -0.43 31.07
C LYS A 199 -38.78 -0.04 30.60
N PRO A 200 -37.78 -0.92 30.72
CA PRO A 200 -36.43 -0.65 30.23
C PRO A 200 -36.46 -0.24 28.75
N LYS A 201 -35.67 0.78 28.37
CA LYS A 201 -35.56 1.24 26.98
C LYS A 201 -34.78 0.26 26.08
N HIS A 202 -34.09 -0.72 26.66
CA HIS A 202 -33.25 -1.67 25.94
C HIS A 202 -33.53 -3.11 26.42
N PRO A 203 -33.43 -4.11 25.51
CA PRO A 203 -33.60 -5.51 25.88
C PRO A 203 -32.63 -5.92 27.01
N PRO A 204 -33.11 -6.63 28.05
CA PRO A 204 -32.25 -7.23 29.06
C PRO A 204 -31.22 -8.18 28.42
N GLY A 205 -29.94 -8.08 28.83
CA GLY A 205 -28.88 -8.98 28.36
C GLY A 205 -28.23 -8.62 27.01
N GLU A 206 -28.62 -7.52 26.36
CA GLU A 206 -27.95 -7.01 25.16
C GLU A 206 -27.06 -5.78 25.47
N PRO A 207 -25.87 -5.65 24.84
CA PRO A 207 -25.04 -4.48 25.02
C PRO A 207 -25.71 -3.24 24.43
N LYS A 208 -25.55 -2.09 25.11
CA LYS A 208 -26.07 -0.81 24.60
C LYS A 208 -25.37 -0.43 23.30
N PRO A 209 -26.04 0.29 22.37
CA PRO A 209 -25.40 0.77 21.13
C PRO A 209 -24.16 1.65 21.36
N SER A 210 -24.08 2.31 22.52
CA SER A 210 -22.95 3.15 22.92
C SER A 210 -21.90 2.39 23.75
N ALA A 211 -22.04 1.08 23.95
CA ALA A 211 -21.02 0.27 24.62
C ALA A 211 -19.78 0.20 23.72
N GLN A 212 -18.62 0.49 24.30
CA GLN A 212 -17.35 0.58 23.58
C GLN A 212 -16.31 -0.29 24.28
N ARG A 213 -15.42 -0.91 23.50
CA ARG A 213 -14.29 -1.71 23.96
C ARG A 213 -13.05 -1.30 23.18
N ASN A 214 -11.92 -1.21 23.86
CA ASN A 214 -10.65 -0.89 23.24
C ASN A 214 -10.01 -2.16 22.64
N PHE A 215 -9.52 -2.06 21.40
CA PHE A 215 -8.93 -3.18 20.66
C PHE A 215 -7.47 -3.47 21.03
N THR A 216 -6.78 -2.50 21.63
CA THR A 216 -5.37 -2.58 22.04
C THR A 216 -5.25 -2.95 23.51
N ASP A 217 -6.20 -2.50 24.34
CA ASP A 217 -6.26 -2.82 25.76
C ASP A 217 -7.72 -3.15 26.19
N PRO A 218 -8.12 -4.43 26.16
CA PRO A 218 -9.52 -4.85 26.36
C PRO A 218 -10.08 -4.60 27.76
N GLU A 219 -9.23 -4.48 28.78
CA GLU A 219 -9.64 -4.32 30.18
C GLU A 219 -9.83 -2.85 30.57
N SER A 220 -9.21 -1.94 29.82
CA SER A 220 -9.39 -0.49 30.01
C SER A 220 -10.81 -0.01 29.68
N ARG A 221 -11.25 1.08 30.31
CA ARG A 221 -12.57 1.70 30.06
C ARG A 221 -12.44 3.21 29.87
N ILE A 222 -13.40 3.80 29.15
CA ILE A 222 -13.50 5.25 29.06
C ILE A 222 -14.05 5.78 30.39
N MET A 223 -13.28 6.63 31.05
CA MET A 223 -13.60 7.24 32.34
C MET A 223 -13.51 8.77 32.23
N LYS A 224 -14.21 9.48 33.12
CA LYS A 224 -14.15 10.95 33.18
C LYS A 224 -12.89 11.36 33.94
N GLY A 225 -11.94 11.96 33.23
CA GLY A 225 -10.77 12.63 33.79
C GLY A 225 -10.99 14.14 33.94
N ARG A 226 -9.92 14.84 34.33
CA ARG A 226 -9.94 16.30 34.57
C ARG A 226 -10.28 17.11 33.32
N ASP A 227 -9.78 16.68 32.16
CA ASP A 227 -9.90 17.39 30.87
C ASP A 227 -10.88 16.71 29.89
N GLY A 228 -11.78 15.86 30.39
CA GLY A 228 -12.78 15.17 29.58
C GLY A 228 -12.72 13.64 29.74
N PHE A 229 -13.11 12.92 28.70
CA PHE A 229 -13.14 11.45 28.74
C PHE A 229 -11.79 10.87 28.29
N VAL A 230 -11.21 10.01 29.11
CA VAL A 230 -9.91 9.37 28.88
C VAL A 230 -10.06 7.85 28.98
N GLN A 231 -9.29 7.11 28.16
CA GLN A 231 -9.18 5.66 28.28
C GLN A 231 -8.23 5.35 29.45
N ALA A 232 -8.74 4.76 30.54
CA ALA A 232 -7.97 4.58 31.75
C ALA A 232 -8.43 3.37 32.58
N TYR A 233 -7.67 3.09 33.64
CA TYR A 233 -8.08 2.30 34.79
C TYR A 233 -8.29 3.24 35.98
N ASN A 234 -9.18 2.88 36.89
CA ASN A 234 -9.27 3.55 38.18
C ASN A 234 -8.25 2.88 39.13
N ALA A 235 -7.17 3.61 39.42
CA ALA A 235 -6.13 3.16 40.33
C ALA A 235 -6.34 3.76 41.71
N GLN A 236 -6.51 2.89 42.71
CA GLN A 236 -6.63 3.28 44.11
C GLN A 236 -5.35 2.86 44.84
N ALA A 237 -4.77 3.79 45.60
CA ALA A 237 -3.59 3.53 46.42
C ALA A 237 -3.88 3.95 47.86
N ALA A 238 -3.62 3.05 48.81
CA ALA A 238 -3.61 3.37 50.23
C ALA A 238 -2.19 3.76 50.64
N VAL A 239 -2.05 4.94 51.26
CA VAL A 239 -0.76 5.51 51.65
C VAL A 239 -0.71 5.67 53.15
N ASP A 240 0.37 5.22 53.79
CA ASP A 240 0.65 5.52 55.18
C ASP A 240 0.87 7.04 55.34
N ALA A 241 0.04 7.67 56.19
CA ALA A 241 0.02 9.12 56.31
C ALA A 241 1.29 9.72 56.92
N THR A 242 2.09 8.93 57.64
CA THR A 242 3.27 9.42 58.39
C THR A 242 4.55 9.21 57.60
N ALA A 243 4.72 8.03 57.02
CA ALA A 243 5.89 7.65 56.24
C ALA A 243 5.76 7.95 54.74
N GLN A 244 4.56 8.34 54.28
CA GLN A 244 4.22 8.55 52.86
C GLN A 244 4.54 7.33 51.97
N VAL A 245 4.40 6.12 52.53
CA VAL A 245 4.66 4.86 51.81
C VAL A 245 3.35 4.23 51.34
N ILE A 246 3.29 3.76 50.10
CA ILE A 246 2.14 3.02 49.57
C ILE A 246 2.09 1.64 50.24
N VAL A 247 1.02 1.36 50.97
CA VAL A 247 0.82 0.09 51.71
C VAL A 247 -0.07 -0.90 50.96
N ALA A 248 -0.94 -0.42 50.07
CA ALA A 248 -1.73 -1.27 49.18
C ALA A 248 -2.09 -0.50 47.90
N HIS A 249 -2.28 -1.23 46.80
CA HIS A 249 -2.79 -0.67 45.56
C HIS A 249 -3.81 -1.63 44.91
N HIS A 250 -4.77 -1.07 44.20
CA HIS A 250 -5.80 -1.82 43.49
C HIS A 250 -6.18 -1.10 42.20
N LEU A 251 -6.44 -1.86 41.13
CA LEU A 251 -6.88 -1.35 39.84
C LEU A 251 -8.29 -1.87 39.58
N THR A 252 -9.22 -0.98 39.24
CA THR A 252 -10.57 -1.34 38.82
C THR A 252 -10.93 -0.73 37.47
N ASN A 253 -11.88 -1.37 36.80
CA ASN A 253 -12.52 -0.87 35.59
C ASN A 253 -13.81 -0.09 35.88
N SER A 254 -14.10 0.19 37.16
CA SER A 254 -15.24 0.99 37.62
C SER A 254 -14.83 2.46 37.70
N ALA A 255 -15.67 3.33 37.14
CA ALA A 255 -15.47 4.78 37.24
C ALA A 255 -15.79 5.34 38.63
N ALA A 256 -16.45 4.57 39.49
CA ALA A 256 -16.71 4.95 40.88
C ALA A 256 -15.57 4.45 41.78
N ASP A 257 -15.15 5.32 42.70
CA ASP A 257 -14.25 4.95 43.79
C ASP A 257 -14.98 4.03 44.78
N GLN A 258 -14.24 3.14 45.45
CA GLN A 258 -14.77 2.17 46.41
C GLN A 258 -14.55 2.66 47.84
#